data_AF-A0A9E0UPE5-F1
#
_entry.id   AF-A0A9E0UPE5-F1
#
_cell.length_a   1.000
_cell.length_b   1.000
_cell.length_c   1.000
_cell.angle_alpha   90.00
_cell.angle_beta   90.00
_cell.angle_gamma   90.00
#
_symmetry.space_group_name_H-M   'P 1'
#
loop_
_entity.id
_entity.type
_entity.pdbx_description
1 polymer ?
#
loop_
_entity_poly.entity_id
_entity_poly.type
_entity_poly.pdbx_seq_one_letter_code
_entity_poly.pdbx_strand_id
1 'polypeptide(L)'
;MGDPPLSKPTALRVFLPALCAGLLTTSVALRAEDTVHLYNWNDYFAEDTLAKFQEQTKIRPVLDLYDANDVLEAKLFAGSSGYDLVFPTARPFAARHIAAGLYQPLDKSKLPGLDKLDPAIVESLTDIDPGNQY
;
A
#
# COMPACT_ATOMS: atom_id res chain seq x y z
N MET A 1 38.13 55.36 -44.77
CA MET A 1 37.48 55.23 -43.46
C MET A 1 36.66 53.95 -43.50
N GLY A 2 37.16 52.89 -42.87
CA GLY A 2 36.54 51.56 -42.86
C GLY A 2 37.61 50.46 -42.83
N ASP A 3 38.30 50.33 -41.68
CA ASP A 3 39.18 49.19 -41.42
C ASP A 3 38.35 47.89 -41.21
N PRO A 4 38.93 46.71 -41.48
CA PRO A 4 38.22 45.42 -41.58
C PRO A 4 38.07 44.78 -40.18
N PRO A 5 37.41 43.59 -40.01
CA PRO A 5 38.27 42.39 -40.00
C PRO A 5 37.63 40.99 -40.28
N LEU A 6 38.56 40.06 -40.58
CA LEU A 6 38.71 38.68 -40.08
C LEU A 6 37.58 37.65 -40.31
N SER A 7 37.89 36.57 -41.05
CA SER A 7 38.53 35.38 -40.45
C SER A 7 38.65 34.23 -41.47
N LYS A 8 39.79 33.53 -41.48
CA LYS A 8 40.08 32.37 -42.35
C LYS A 8 39.45 31.10 -41.74
N PRO A 9 38.87 30.17 -42.52
CA PRO A 9 38.62 28.83 -42.01
C PRO A 9 39.84 27.94 -42.29
N THR A 10 40.70 27.78 -41.28
CA THR A 10 41.76 26.76 -41.32
C THR A 10 41.30 25.52 -40.56
N ALA A 11 41.00 24.51 -41.37
CA ALA A 11 41.38 23.12 -41.22
C ALA A 11 40.77 22.21 -40.14
N LEU A 12 40.48 21.03 -40.68
CA LEU A 12 40.79 19.72 -40.13
C LEU A 12 39.74 19.09 -39.22
N ARG A 13 38.85 18.36 -39.90
CA ARG A 13 38.24 17.11 -39.43
C ARG A 13 39.30 16.24 -38.74
N VAL A 14 39.09 15.94 -37.47
CA VAL A 14 39.58 14.71 -36.85
C VAL A 14 38.35 14.00 -36.29
N PHE A 15 37.95 12.94 -37.00
CA PHE A 15 37.11 11.88 -36.48
C PHE A 15 37.94 11.08 -35.47
N LEU A 16 37.41 10.84 -34.27
CA LEU A 16 37.92 9.79 -33.38
C LEU A 16 36.73 9.03 -32.78
N PRO A 17 36.81 7.68 -32.70
CA PRO A 17 35.68 6.79 -32.87
C PRO A 17 34.95 6.50 -31.56
N ALA A 18 33.69 6.09 -31.71
CA ALA A 18 32.83 5.54 -30.68
C ALA A 18 33.51 4.37 -29.96
N LEU A 19 33.72 4.51 -28.64
CA LEU A 19 33.96 3.40 -27.73
C LEU A 19 32.79 3.33 -26.75
N CYS A 20 31.64 2.88 -27.23
CA CYS A 20 30.55 2.40 -26.38
C CYS A 20 30.93 1.01 -25.87
N ALA A 21 31.79 0.96 -24.84
CA ALA A 21 32.00 -0.26 -24.08
C ALA A 21 30.72 -0.57 -23.30
N GLY A 22 29.99 -1.60 -23.74
CA GLY A 22 28.76 -2.05 -23.12
C GLY A 22 28.99 -2.54 -21.70
N LEU A 23 28.54 -1.77 -20.72
CA LEU A 23 28.27 -2.26 -19.38
C LEU A 23 27.02 -3.16 -19.46
N LEU A 24 27.23 -4.48 -19.48
CA LEU A 24 26.19 -5.44 -19.09
C LEU A 24 25.95 -5.24 -17.59
N THR A 25 25.09 -4.29 -17.24
CA THR A 25 24.49 -4.24 -15.91
C THR A 25 23.55 -5.43 -15.80
N THR A 26 24.01 -6.51 -15.16
CA THR A 26 23.11 -7.53 -14.63
C THR A 26 22.15 -6.81 -13.68
N SER A 27 20.95 -6.53 -14.16
CA SER A 27 19.86 -6.02 -13.34
C SER A 27 19.53 -7.10 -12.32
N VAL A 28 20.10 -6.99 -11.12
CA VAL A 28 19.55 -7.70 -9.97
C VAL A 28 18.15 -7.16 -9.83
N ALA A 29 17.15 -7.97 -10.15
CA ALA A 29 15.77 -7.65 -9.84
C ALA A 29 15.68 -7.59 -8.31
N LEU A 30 15.76 -6.37 -7.77
CA LEU A 30 15.34 -6.09 -6.41
C LEU A 30 13.85 -6.46 -6.37
N ARG A 31 13.51 -7.66 -5.88
CA ARG A 31 12.12 -7.94 -5.51
C ARG A 31 11.80 -6.98 -4.37
N ALA A 32 10.85 -6.09 -4.61
CA ALA A 32 10.22 -5.37 -3.52
C ALA A 32 9.74 -6.41 -2.50
N GLU A 33 10.07 -6.16 -1.23
CA GLU A 33 9.56 -6.98 -0.13
C GLU A 33 8.04 -6.83 -0.09
N ASP A 34 7.32 -7.94 -0.04
CA ASP A 34 5.86 -7.91 0.05
C ASP A 34 5.48 -7.40 1.44
N THR A 35 4.74 -6.29 1.50
CA THR A 35 4.29 -5.66 2.75
C THR A 35 2.77 -5.68 2.86
N VAL A 36 2.28 -5.66 4.10
CA VAL A 36 0.87 -5.38 4.41
C VAL A 36 0.79 -4.27 5.44
N HIS A 37 0.04 -3.22 5.13
CA HIS A 37 -0.13 -2.03 5.96
C HIS A 37 -1.40 -2.13 6.79
N LEU A 38 -1.24 -2.17 8.10
CA LEU A 38 -2.30 -2.34 9.09
C LEU A 38 -2.46 -1.05 9.89
N TYR A 39 -3.70 -0.66 10.19
CA TYR A 39 -3.99 0.40 11.15
C TYR A 39 -4.97 -0.12 12.19
N ASN A 40 -4.52 -0.30 13.44
CA ASN A 40 -5.33 -0.93 14.49
C ASN A 40 -5.30 -0.14 15.81
N TRP A 41 -6.15 -0.55 16.75
CA TRP A 41 -6.14 -0.08 18.13
C TRP A 41 -4.81 -0.34 18.83
N ASN A 42 -4.42 0.58 19.71
CA ASN A 42 -3.35 0.34 20.67
C ASN A 42 -3.69 -0.85 21.61
N ASP A 43 -2.66 -1.60 22.01
CA ASP A 43 -2.75 -2.74 22.95
C ASP A 43 -3.72 -3.88 22.51
N TYR A 44 -3.93 -4.05 21.21
CA TYR A 44 -4.92 -5.01 20.66
C TYR A 44 -4.34 -6.26 19.99
N PHE A 45 -3.00 -6.41 19.99
CA PHE A 45 -2.31 -7.60 19.47
C PHE A 45 -1.52 -8.28 20.57
N ALA A 46 -1.48 -9.62 20.54
CA ALA A 46 -0.45 -10.34 21.29
C ALA A 46 0.92 -10.08 20.65
N GLU A 47 1.95 -9.93 21.48
CA GLU A 47 3.31 -9.49 21.09
C GLU A 47 3.92 -10.31 19.94
N ASP A 48 3.55 -11.58 19.81
CA ASP A 48 4.12 -12.51 18.83
C ASP A 48 3.30 -12.68 17.54
N THR A 49 2.12 -12.05 17.45
CA THR A 49 1.19 -12.25 16.32
C THR A 49 1.80 -11.85 14.98
N LEU A 50 2.38 -10.65 14.92
CA LEU A 50 2.95 -10.11 13.68
C LEU A 50 4.23 -10.84 13.28
N ALA A 51 5.07 -11.20 14.26
CA ALA A 51 6.29 -11.96 14.02
C ALA A 51 5.97 -13.35 13.43
N LYS A 52 5.00 -14.07 14.02
CA LYS A 52 4.56 -15.36 13.50
C LYS A 52 3.94 -15.25 12.11
N PHE A 53 3.13 -14.21 11.87
CA PHE A 53 2.58 -13.93 10.54
C PHE A 53 3.69 -13.75 9.49
N GLN A 54 4.69 -12.92 9.78
CA GLN A 54 5.81 -12.69 8.87
C GLN A 54 6.65 -13.96 8.67
N GLU A 55 6.86 -14.75 9.73
CA GLU A 55 7.58 -16.02 9.62
C GLU A 55 6.87 -17.01 8.68
N GLN A 56 5.56 -17.12 8.80
CA GLN A 56 4.72 -18.06 8.04
C GLN A 56 4.51 -17.63 6.58
N THR A 57 4.32 -16.33 6.34
CA THR A 57 3.92 -15.83 5.01
C THR A 57 5.05 -15.18 4.23
N LYS A 58 6.13 -14.78 4.92
CA LYS A 58 7.22 -13.92 4.41
C LYS A 58 6.77 -12.51 4.01
N ILE A 59 5.53 -12.12 4.33
CA ILE A 59 5.01 -10.77 4.15
C ILE A 59 5.34 -9.96 5.39
N ARG A 60 5.93 -8.77 5.22
CA ARG A 60 6.26 -7.89 6.35
C ARG A 60 5.05 -7.04 6.74
N PRO A 61 4.50 -7.20 7.96
CA PRO A 61 3.47 -6.31 8.46
C PRO A 61 4.06 -4.95 8.83
N VAL A 62 3.37 -3.88 8.46
CA VAL A 62 3.62 -2.50 8.89
C VAL A 62 2.41 -2.08 9.69
N LEU A 63 2.56 -1.96 11.01
CA LEU A 63 1.46 -1.63 11.92
C LEU A 63 1.57 -0.20 12.41
N ASP A 64 0.55 0.60 12.10
CA ASP A 64 0.29 1.86 12.77
C ASP A 64 -0.82 1.67 13.82
N LEU A 65 -0.84 2.53 14.84
CA LEU A 65 -1.77 2.44 15.96
C LEU A 65 -2.62 3.71 16.11
N TYR A 66 -3.88 3.54 16.51
CA TYR A 66 -4.78 4.62 16.92
C TYR A 66 -5.46 4.32 18.26
N ASP A 67 -5.98 5.36 18.90
CA ASP A 67 -6.65 5.32 20.20
C ASP A 67 -8.12 5.78 20.14
N ALA A 68 -8.57 6.29 18.99
CA ALA A 68 -9.94 6.72 18.76
C ALA A 68 -10.40 6.44 17.32
N ASN A 69 -11.65 6.01 17.15
CA ASN A 69 -12.23 5.78 15.82
C ASN A 69 -12.26 7.05 14.96
N ASP A 70 -12.46 8.23 15.56
CA ASP A 70 -12.48 9.49 14.80
C ASP A 70 -11.14 9.79 14.12
N VAL A 71 -10.02 9.34 14.70
CA VAL A 71 -8.68 9.47 14.12
C VAL A 71 -8.53 8.55 12.91
N LEU A 72 -8.98 7.29 13.02
CA LEU A 72 -9.06 6.37 11.89
C LEU A 72 -9.96 6.93 10.78
N GLU A 73 -11.17 7.35 11.12
CA GLU A 73 -12.17 7.84 10.17
C GLU A 73 -11.65 9.04 9.39
N ALA A 74 -11.08 10.03 10.08
CA ALA A 74 -10.49 11.21 9.43
C ALA A 74 -9.43 10.82 8.38
N LYS A 75 -8.60 9.81 8.70
CA LYS A 75 -7.56 9.32 7.78
C LYS A 75 -8.13 8.57 6.58
N LEU A 76 -9.20 7.79 6.75
CA LEU A 76 -9.87 7.11 5.65
C LEU A 76 -10.56 8.11 4.70
N PHE A 77 -11.30 9.08 5.25
CA PHE A 77 -12.02 10.08 4.45
C PHE A 77 -11.10 11.12 3.78
N ALA A 78 -9.89 11.32 4.28
CA ALA A 78 -8.88 12.10 3.57
C ALA A 78 -8.47 11.47 2.22
N GLY A 79 -8.77 10.17 2.03
CA GLY A 79 -8.39 9.41 0.84
C GLY A 79 -6.94 8.94 0.88
N SER A 80 -6.60 7.98 0.01
CA SER A 80 -5.25 7.41 -0.11
C SER A 80 -4.61 7.07 1.25
N SER A 81 -5.38 6.39 2.11
CA SER A 81 -5.01 6.13 3.51
C SER A 81 -3.65 5.42 3.67
N GLY A 82 -3.27 4.64 2.66
CA GLY A 82 -2.05 3.85 2.64
C GLY A 82 -2.16 2.55 3.44
N TYR A 83 -3.38 2.11 3.79
CA TYR A 83 -3.63 0.90 4.56
C TYR A 83 -4.40 -0.15 3.78
N ASP A 84 -4.02 -1.41 3.99
CA ASP A 84 -4.65 -2.60 3.40
C ASP A 84 -5.74 -3.17 4.32
N LEU A 85 -5.60 -3.02 5.65
CA LEU A 85 -6.57 -3.50 6.64
C LEU A 85 -6.69 -2.55 7.84
N VAL A 86 -7.94 -2.31 8.26
CA VAL A 86 -8.30 -1.40 9.36
C VAL A 86 -9.36 -2.03 10.26
N PHE A 87 -9.48 -1.56 11.51
CA PHE A 87 -10.29 -2.23 12.55
C PHE A 87 -11.31 -1.29 13.23
N PRO A 88 -12.19 -0.61 12.47
CA PRO A 88 -13.16 0.31 13.04
C PRO A 88 -14.14 -0.40 13.98
N THR A 89 -14.68 0.32 14.95
CA THR A 89 -15.88 -0.15 15.65
C THR A 89 -17.04 -0.24 14.64
N ALA A 90 -17.73 -1.39 14.61
CA ALA A 90 -18.80 -1.67 13.65
C ALA A 90 -19.85 -0.55 13.59
N ARG A 91 -20.26 -0.06 14.77
CA ARG A 91 -21.23 1.03 14.91
C ARG A 91 -20.65 2.20 15.71
N PRO A 92 -20.83 3.45 15.25
CA PRO A 92 -21.41 3.85 13.96
C PRO A 92 -20.39 3.86 12.79
N PHE A 93 -19.11 3.60 13.04
CA PHE A 93 -18.03 3.93 12.11
C PHE A 93 -17.99 3.04 10.86
N ALA A 94 -17.88 1.71 11.01
CA ALA A 94 -17.85 0.82 9.84
C ALA A 94 -19.13 0.98 8.99
N ALA A 95 -20.29 1.14 9.62
CA ALA A 95 -21.55 1.43 8.93
C ALA A 95 -21.47 2.67 8.04
N ARG A 96 -20.89 3.77 8.54
CA ARG A 96 -20.67 4.98 7.73
C ARG A 96 -19.64 4.75 6.63
N HIS A 97 -18.56 4.02 6.91
CA HIS A 97 -17.51 3.74 5.94
C HIS A 97 -18.02 2.90 4.77
N ILE A 98 -18.84 1.88 5.04
CA ILE A 98 -19.51 1.05 4.03
C ILE A 98 -20.48 1.90 3.21
N ALA A 99 -21.32 2.71 3.86
CA ALA A 99 -22.25 3.61 3.17
C ALA A 99 -21.54 4.65 2.30
N ALA A 100 -20.32 5.06 2.68
CA ALA A 100 -19.47 5.96 1.91
C ALA A 100 -18.62 5.25 0.83
N GLY A 101 -18.69 3.92 0.72
CA GLY A 101 -17.96 3.15 -0.30
C GLY A 101 -16.44 3.11 -0.10
N LEU A 102 -15.98 3.20 1.16
CA LEU A 102 -14.54 3.22 1.46
C LEU A 102 -13.86 1.84 1.34
N TYR A 103 -14.65 0.76 1.35
CA TYR A 103 -14.13 -0.61 1.34
C TYR A 103 -14.44 -1.32 0.03
N GLN A 104 -13.53 -2.21 -0.37
CA GLN A 104 -13.81 -3.21 -1.38
C GLN A 104 -14.58 -4.38 -0.74
N PRO A 105 -15.47 -5.06 -1.49
CA PRO A 105 -16.10 -6.26 -0.98
C PRO A 105 -15.08 -7.38 -0.76
N LEU A 106 -15.32 -8.19 0.26
CA LEU A 106 -14.50 -9.35 0.60
C LEU A 106 -14.72 -10.49 -0.40
N ASP A 107 -13.63 -10.99 -0.96
CA ASP A 107 -13.64 -12.26 -1.69
C ASP A 107 -13.67 -13.43 -0.68
N LYS A 108 -14.87 -13.85 -0.31
CA LYS A 108 -15.09 -14.92 0.68
C LYS A 108 -14.45 -16.26 0.30
N SER A 109 -14.15 -16.49 -0.97
CA SER A 109 -13.44 -17.70 -1.40
C SER A 109 -11.99 -17.77 -0.90
N LYS A 110 -11.40 -16.62 -0.57
CA LYS A 110 -10.03 -16.49 -0.05
C LYS A 110 -9.95 -16.46 1.48
N LEU A 111 -11.08 -16.56 2.18
CA LEU A 111 -11.17 -16.49 3.64
C LEU A 111 -11.58 -17.85 4.22
N PRO A 112 -10.67 -18.84 4.23
CA PRO A 112 -10.95 -20.10 4.90
C PRO A 112 -11.12 -19.85 6.41
N GLY A 113 -12.20 -20.33 7.00
CA GLY A 113 -12.49 -20.13 8.43
C GLY A 113 -13.62 -19.13 8.73
N LEU A 114 -14.30 -18.57 7.73
CA LEU A 114 -15.54 -17.80 7.97
C LEU A 114 -16.62 -18.62 8.69
N ASP A 115 -16.60 -19.94 8.53
CA ASP A 115 -17.44 -20.90 9.25
C ASP A 115 -17.17 -20.95 10.77
N LYS A 116 -16.03 -20.41 11.23
CA LYS A 116 -15.66 -20.38 12.65
C LYS A 116 -16.15 -19.13 13.38
N LEU A 117 -16.73 -18.17 12.67
CA LEU A 117 -17.29 -16.96 13.27
C LEU A 117 -18.56 -17.29 14.06
N ASP A 118 -18.79 -16.55 15.15
CA ASP A 118 -20.03 -16.68 15.91
C ASP A 118 -21.23 -16.25 15.04
N PRO A 119 -22.19 -17.15 14.74
CA PRO A 119 -23.33 -16.83 13.88
C PRO A 119 -24.17 -15.68 14.42
N ALA A 120 -24.26 -15.49 15.74
CA ALA A 120 -25.04 -14.40 16.33
C ALA A 120 -24.37 -13.04 16.06
N ILE A 121 -23.04 -12.98 16.09
CA ILE A 121 -22.30 -11.76 15.74
C ILE A 121 -22.42 -11.47 14.25
N VAL A 122 -22.23 -12.48 13.40
CA VAL A 122 -22.35 -12.35 11.94
C VAL A 122 -23.76 -11.90 11.53
N GLU A 123 -24.80 -12.47 12.13
CA GLU A 123 -26.18 -12.04 11.89
C GLU A 123 -26.40 -10.60 12.38
N SER A 124 -25.85 -10.25 13.54
CA SER A 124 -26.00 -8.91 14.10
C SER A 124 -25.40 -7.81 13.23
N LEU A 125 -24.52 -8.10 12.27
CA LEU A 125 -23.88 -7.09 11.40
C LEU A 125 -24.66 -6.83 10.11
N THR A 126 -25.68 -7.63 9.81
CA THR A 126 -26.41 -7.58 8.52
C THR A 126 -27.23 -6.31 8.30
N ASP A 127 -27.53 -5.54 9.35
CA ASP A 127 -28.18 -4.23 9.28
C ASP A 127 -27.26 -3.14 8.71
N ILE A 128 -25.95 -3.24 8.96
CA ILE A 128 -24.95 -2.28 8.47
C ILE A 128 -24.21 -2.80 7.24
N ASP A 129 -24.15 -4.12 7.06
CA ASP A 129 -23.54 -4.80 5.92
C ASP A 129 -24.41 -5.97 5.45
N PRO A 130 -25.41 -5.72 4.59
CA PRO A 130 -26.32 -6.75 4.10
C PRO A 130 -25.59 -7.92 3.43
N GLY A 131 -25.66 -9.09 4.04
CA GLY A 131 -24.98 -10.30 3.57
C GLY A 131 -23.49 -10.37 3.95
N ASN A 132 -23.03 -9.50 4.85
CA ASN A 132 -21.65 -9.44 5.35
C ASN A 132 -20.63 -9.38 4.20
N GLN A 133 -20.80 -8.44 3.28
CA GLN A 133 -20.02 -8.31 2.04
C GLN A 133 -18.69 -7.58 2.23
N TYR A 134 -18.52 -6.78 3.28
CA TYR A 134 -17.41 -5.85 3.48
C TYR A 134 -16.65 -6.09 4.78
#